data_AF-A0A6C1E5M9-F1
#
_entry.id   AF-A0A6C1E5M9-F1
#
_cell.length_a   1.000
_cell.length_b   1.000
_cell.length_c   1.000
_cell.angle_alpha   90.00
_cell.angle_beta   90.00
_cell.angle_gamma   90.00
#
_symmetry.space_group_name_H-M   'P 1'
#
loop_
_entity.id
_entity.type
_entity.pdbx_description
1 polymer ?
#
loop_
_entity_poly.entity_id
_entity_poly.type
_entity_poly.pdbx_seq_one_letter_code
_entity_poly.pdbx_strand_id
1 'polypeptide(L)' 'MDAAQLKSQIQQYLVESGNYELISNELNAKLLQEGWVDKVKDLTKAEMNINESTNFIQILSTVEPKAL' A
#
# COMPACT_ATOMS: atom_id res chain seq x y z
N MET A 1 -17.96 -9.77 20.19
CA MET A 1 -16.69 -9.86 19.42
C MET A 1 -16.54 -8.56 18.67
N ASP A 2 -15.44 -7.85 18.90
CA ASP A 2 -15.12 -6.63 18.19
C ASP A 2 -14.64 -6.99 16.77
N ALA A 3 -15.14 -6.30 15.73
CA ALA A 3 -14.75 -6.50 14.35
C ALA A 3 -13.23 -6.28 14.14
N ALA A 4 -12.62 -5.39 14.94
CA ALA A 4 -11.18 -5.16 14.91
C ALA A 4 -10.38 -6.38 15.41
N GLN A 5 -10.87 -7.03 16.47
CA GLN A 5 -10.25 -8.26 16.99
C GLN A 5 -10.38 -9.42 16.01
N LEU A 6 -11.55 -9.55 15.35
CA LEU A 6 -11.75 -10.60 14.35
C LEU A 6 -10.81 -10.42 13.14
N LYS A 7 -10.64 -9.18 12.67
CA LYS A 7 -9.73 -8.85 11.57
C LYS A 7 -8.27 -9.18 11.92
N SER A 8 -7.87 -8.87 13.15
CA SER A 8 -6.53 -9.19 13.66
C SER A 8 -6.31 -10.72 13.74
N GLN A 9 -7.29 -11.49 14.22
CA GLN A 9 -7.19 -12.95 14.26
C GLN A 9 -7.11 -13.58 12.86
N ILE A 10 -7.85 -13.04 11.89
CA ILE A 10 -7.76 -13.49 10.49
C ILE A 10 -6.37 -13.20 9.92
N GLN A 11 -5.81 -12.02 10.17
CA GLN A 11 -4.46 -11.66 9.73
C GLN A 11 -3.40 -12.55 10.38
N GLN A 12 -3.51 -12.80 11.68
CA GLN A 12 -2.63 -13.70 12.42
C GLN A 12 -2.63 -15.09 11.79
N TYR A 13 -3.82 -15.65 11.52
CA TYR A 13 -3.96 -16.96 10.90
C TYR A 13 -3.38 -17.01 9.48
N LEU A 14 -3.58 -15.96 8.68
CA LEU A 14 -3.00 -15.88 7.34
C LEU A 14 -1.46 -15.84 7.39
N VAL A 15 -0.87 -15.18 8.39
CA VAL A 15 0.58 -15.14 8.60
C VAL A 15 1.10 -16.49 9.06
N GLU A 16 0.47 -17.10 10.07
CA GLU A 16 0.89 -18.40 10.61
C GLU A 16 0.76 -19.54 9.58
N SER A 17 -0.20 -19.44 8.67
CA SER A 17 -0.38 -20.41 7.58
C SER A 17 0.53 -20.16 6.37
N GLY A 18 1.35 -19.10 6.36
CA GLY A 18 2.18 -18.70 5.22
C GLY A 18 1.41 -18.14 4.02
N ASN A 19 0.07 -18.14 4.08
CA ASN A 19 -0.79 -17.63 3.01
C ASN A 19 -0.67 -16.11 2.86
N TYR A 20 -0.37 -15.39 3.94
CA TYR A 20 -0.13 -13.95 3.89
C TYR A 20 1.08 -13.61 3.00
N GLU A 21 2.15 -14.40 3.09
CA GLU A 21 3.33 -14.22 2.23
C GLU A 21 2.99 -14.49 0.76
N LEU A 22 2.20 -15.53 0.47
CA LEU A 22 1.75 -15.83 -0.89
C LEU A 22 0.89 -14.70 -1.47
N ILE A 23 -0.09 -14.23 -0.71
CA ILE A 23 -0.98 -13.13 -1.12
C ILE A 23 -0.19 -11.83 -1.30
N SER A 24 0.71 -11.52 -0.36
CA SER A 24 1.56 -10.33 -0.43
C SER A 24 2.51 -10.38 -1.64
N ASN A 25 3.14 -11.53 -1.88
CA ASN A 25 4.04 -11.71 -3.00
C ASN A 25 3.31 -11.65 -4.35
N GLU A 26 2.15 -12.29 -4.48
CA GLU A 26 1.36 -12.22 -5.72
C GLU A 26 0.86 -10.78 -5.98
N LEU A 27 0.37 -10.09 -4.94
CA LEU A 27 -0.06 -8.70 -5.05
C LEU A 27 1.11 -7.81 -5.49
N ASN A 28 2.26 -7.92 -4.82
CA ASN A 28 3.46 -7.15 -5.19
C ASN A 28 3.92 -7.48 -6.62
N ALA A 29 3.86 -8.75 -7.04
CA ALA A 29 4.20 -9.14 -8.39
C ALA A 29 3.27 -8.52 -9.44
N LYS A 30 1.95 -8.50 -9.20
CA LYS A 30 0.98 -7.85 -10.09
C LYS A 30 1.17 -6.34 -10.14
N LEU A 31 1.28 -5.69 -8.98
CA LEU A 31 1.51 -4.25 -8.90
C LEU A 31 2.81 -3.83 -9.60
N LEU A 32 3.84 -4.68 -9.54
CA LEU A 32 5.09 -4.46 -10.27
C LEU A 32 4.92 -4.68 -11.77
N GLN A 33 4.29 -5.78 -12.19
CA GLN A 33 4.07 -6.11 -13.61
C GLN A 33 3.18 -5.09 -14.33
N GLU A 34 2.18 -4.54 -13.64
CA GLU A 34 1.30 -3.49 -14.18
C GLU A 34 1.94 -2.09 -14.17
N GLY A 35 3.18 -1.98 -13.65
CA GLY A 35 3.89 -0.72 -13.49
C GLY A 35 3.24 0.24 -12.49
N TRP A 36 2.34 -0.27 -11.63
CA TRP A 36 1.66 0.54 -10.61
C TRP A 36 2.67 1.14 -9.63
N VAL A 37 3.67 0.36 -9.21
CA VAL A 37 4.74 0.82 -8.31
C VAL A 37 5.47 2.04 -8.90
N ASP A 38 5.76 2.02 -10.20
CA ASP A 38 6.45 3.13 -10.85
C ASP A 38 5.53 4.34 -11.08
N LYS A 39 4.25 4.10 -11.40
CA LYS A 39 3.22 5.17 -11.45
C LYS A 39 3.07 5.88 -10.12
N VAL A 40 3.05 5.15 -8.99
CA VAL A 40 2.95 5.74 -7.65
C VAL A 40 4.21 6.51 -7.29
N LYS A 41 5.41 6.03 -7.66
CA LYS A 41 6.66 6.80 -7.48
C LYS A 41 6.62 8.10 -8.26
N ASP A 42 6.19 8.07 -9.52
CA ASP A 42 6.15 9.26 -10.37
C ASP A 42 5.05 10.24 -9.93
N LEU A 43 3.90 9.72 -9.47
CA LEU A 43 2.87 10.52 -8.82
C LEU A 43 3.40 11.19 -7.55
N THR A 44 4.15 10.46 -6.72
CA THR A 44 4.76 11.02 -5.50
C THR A 44 5.74 12.15 -5.85
N LYS A 45 6.58 11.97 -6.87
CA LYS A 45 7.48 13.03 -7.36
C LYS A 45 6.71 14.24 -7.87
N ALA A 46 5.64 14.02 -8.63
CA ALA A 46 4.79 15.09 -9.14
C ALA A 46 4.14 15.86 -7.97
N GLU A 47 3.59 15.17 -6.98
CA GLU A 47 2.97 15.79 -5.81
C GLU A 47 3.99 16.55 -4.95
N MET A 48 5.21 16.02 -4.78
CA MET A 48 6.29 16.75 -4.09
C MET A 48 6.66 18.05 -4.80
N ASN A 49 6.72 18.04 -6.14
CA ASN A 49 6.99 19.23 -6.94
C ASN A 49 5.82 20.22 -6.92
N ILE A 50 4.57 19.75 -6.95
CA ILE A 50 3.37 20.59 -6.93
C ILE A 50 3.18 21.27 -5.58
N ASN A 51 3.41 20.54 -4.49
CA ASN A 51 3.23 21.05 -3.12
C ASN A 51 4.49 21.73 -2.57
N GLU A 52 5.60 21.76 -3.34
CA GLU A 52 6.93 22.22 -2.92
C GLU A 52 7.33 21.69 -1.53
N SER A 53 6.92 20.46 -1.22
CA SER A 53 7.00 19.87 0.11
C SER A 53 7.46 18.43 0.01
N THR A 54 8.41 18.07 0.86
CA THR A 54 8.87 16.69 1.04
C THR A 54 8.29 16.09 2.32
N ASN A 55 7.24 16.70 2.90
CA ASN A 55 6.61 16.21 4.11
C ASN A 55 5.81 14.93 3.80
N PHE A 56 6.21 13.82 4.44
CA PHE A 56 5.62 12.52 4.19
C PHE A 56 4.10 12.48 4.41
N ILE A 57 3.60 13.04 5.52
CA ILE A 57 2.16 13.02 5.84
C ILE A 57 1.36 13.80 4.80
N GLN A 58 1.88 14.97 4.41
CA GLN A 58 1.23 15.86 3.45
C GLN A 58 1.14 15.22 2.06
N ILE A 59 2.25 14.64 1.59
CA ILE A 59 2.30 13.98 0.28
C ILE A 59 1.54 12.66 0.28
N LEU A 60 1.62 11.87 1.36
CA LEU A 60 0.86 10.63 1.47
C LEU A 60 -0.64 10.90 1.40
N SER A 61 -1.13 11.95 2.06
CA SER A 61 -2.55 12.31 2.06
C SER A 61 -3.10 12.64 0.66
N THR A 62 -2.24 13.05 -0.29
CA THR A 62 -2.64 13.33 -1.68
C THR A 62 -2.38 12.16 -2.62
N VAL A 63 -1.34 11.36 -2.36
CA VAL A 63 -0.93 10.21 -3.18
C VAL A 63 -1.77 8.96 -2.87
N GLU A 64 -2.07 8.67 -1.60
CA GLU A 64 -2.78 7.46 -1.18
C GLU A 64 -4.17 7.32 -1.83
N PRO A 65 -5.03 8.36 -1.89
CA PRO A 65 -6.34 8.25 -2.56
C PRO A 65 -6.25 8.03 -4.07
N LYS A 66 -5.12 8.37 -4.70
CA LYS A 66 -4.87 8.20 -6.14
C LYS A 66 -4.15 6.88 -6.46
N ALA A 67 -3.60 6.24 -5.45
CA ALA A 67 -2.90 4.96 -5.55
C ALA A 67 -3.87 3.78 -5.34
N LEU A 68 -4.90 3.95 -4.50
CA LEU A 68 -6.00 3.00 -4.31
C LEU A 68 -6.88 2.84 -5.56
#